data_AF-A0A2E2TTK8-F1
#
_entry.id   AF-A0A2E2TTK8-F1
#
_cell.length_a   1.000
_cell.length_b   1.000
_cell.length_c   1.000
_cell.angle_alpha   90.00
_cell.angle_beta   90.00
_cell.angle_gamma   90.00
#
_symmetry.space_group_name_H-M   'P 1'
#
loop_
_entity.id
_entity.type
_entity.pdbx_description
1 polymer ?
#
loop_
_entity_poly.entity_id
_entity_poly.type
_entity_poly.pdbx_seq_one_letter_code
_entity_poly.pdbx_strand_id
1 'polypeptide(L)'
;MTNGRGGQLIPKVVSWKKDTVKDLVSLLNSGDTIAVIDIHGVPAGAMLGMRAQLRTDMSIQVAKKRLMRLAWEQVGYDAENIESLFEGAVQPALVSSSSLNSFELFTELKKTEAGRAAKEGDIAPHQIVVEKMDTGMPPGPIVGDLNSVGIPAKIMGGSVQIQKRTVVLEEGDVFEGEMGMMLSKIGINPIVTGLRL
;
A
#
# COMPACT_ATOMS: atom_id res chain seq x y z
N MET A 1 -28.11 18.30 52.03
CA MET A 1 -27.00 17.59 51.38
C MET A 1 -27.41 17.26 49.95
N THR A 2 -27.04 18.09 48.98
CA THR A 2 -27.35 17.87 47.56
C THR A 2 -26.03 17.72 46.81
N ASN A 3 -25.66 16.48 46.51
CA ASN A 3 -24.45 16.16 45.76
C ASN A 3 -24.69 16.47 44.27
N GLY A 4 -23.96 17.47 43.75
CA GLY A 4 -23.97 17.83 42.34
C GLY A 4 -23.37 16.72 41.49
N ARG A 5 -24.13 16.27 40.48
CA ARG A 5 -23.62 15.42 39.41
C ARG A 5 -22.55 16.21 38.65
N GLY A 6 -21.31 15.76 38.73
CA GLY A 6 -20.21 16.27 37.91
C GLY A 6 -20.56 16.07 36.43
N GLY A 7 -20.84 17.17 35.73
CA GLY A 7 -21.03 17.18 34.29
C GLY A 7 -19.77 16.64 33.63
N GLN A 8 -19.93 15.58 32.84
CA GLN A 8 -18.86 15.01 32.04
C GLN A 8 -18.35 16.09 31.09
N LEU A 9 -17.10 16.53 31.30
CA LEU A 9 -16.40 17.48 30.43
C LEU A 9 -16.29 16.84 29.04
N ILE A 10 -17.17 17.23 28.11
CA ILE A 10 -17.03 16.89 26.70
C ILE A 10 -15.82 17.68 26.20
N PRO A 11 -14.70 17.04 25.84
CA PRO A 11 -13.53 17.76 25.34
C PRO A 11 -13.93 18.54 24.09
N LYS A 12 -13.52 19.81 23.98
CA LYS A 12 -13.81 20.64 22.82
C LYS A 12 -13.27 19.95 21.56
N VAL A 13 -14.17 19.33 20.79
CA VAL A 13 -13.80 18.64 19.56
C VAL A 13 -13.33 19.68 18.55
N VAL A 14 -12.08 19.56 18.13
CA VAL A 14 -11.45 20.38 17.08
C VAL A 14 -12.27 20.32 15.78
N SER A 15 -12.47 21.47 15.14
CA SER A 15 -13.39 21.64 14.00
C SER A 15 -13.12 20.65 12.87
N TRP A 16 -11.85 20.50 12.48
CA TRP A 16 -11.46 19.64 11.35
C TRP A 16 -11.98 18.20 11.46
N LYS A 17 -12.09 17.64 12.69
CA LYS A 17 -12.63 16.28 12.87
C LYS A 17 -14.11 16.20 12.52
N LYS A 18 -14.87 17.24 12.86
CA LYS A 18 -16.30 17.32 12.53
C LYS A 18 -16.48 17.54 11.03
N ASP A 19 -15.66 18.41 10.45
CA ASP A 19 -15.67 18.70 9.02
C ASP A 19 -15.36 17.43 8.22
N THR A 20 -14.30 16.69 8.60
CA THR A 20 -13.97 15.40 7.96
C THR A 20 -15.11 14.39 8.06
N VAL A 21 -15.77 14.24 9.23
CA VAL A 21 -16.89 13.31 9.37
C VAL A 21 -18.06 13.74 8.49
N LYS A 22 -18.36 15.05 8.42
CA LYS A 22 -19.39 15.59 7.53
C LYS A 22 -19.09 15.29 6.06
N ASP A 23 -17.85 15.49 5.63
CA ASP A 23 -17.42 15.20 4.26
C ASP A 23 -17.57 13.70 3.95
N LEU A 24 -17.16 12.83 4.88
CA LEU A 24 -17.32 11.38 4.75
C LEU A 24 -18.80 10.97 4.69
N VAL A 25 -19.68 11.56 5.50
CA VAL A 25 -21.13 11.30 5.44
C VAL A 25 -21.71 11.75 4.10
N SER A 26 -21.26 12.88 3.56
CA SER A 26 -21.67 13.34 2.24
C SER A 26 -21.21 12.39 1.14
N LEU A 27 -20.00 11.86 1.26
CA LEU A 27 -19.43 10.88 0.34
C LEU A 27 -20.22 9.56 0.37
N LEU A 28 -20.51 9.03 1.56
CA LEU A 28 -21.26 7.77 1.69
C LEU A 28 -22.69 7.87 1.15
N ASN A 29 -23.27 9.08 1.16
CA ASN A 29 -24.61 9.34 0.61
C ASN A 29 -24.60 9.81 -0.85
N SER A 30 -23.45 9.95 -1.51
CA SER A 30 -23.40 10.50 -2.88
C SER A 30 -23.96 9.54 -3.94
N GLY A 31 -24.01 8.24 -3.63
CA GLY A 31 -24.31 7.18 -4.59
C GLY A 31 -23.11 6.76 -5.44
N ASP A 32 -21.92 7.31 -5.16
CA ASP A 32 -20.68 6.91 -5.83
C ASP A 32 -20.33 5.45 -5.51
N THR A 33 -19.61 4.81 -6.42
CA THR A 33 -18.89 3.57 -6.12
C THR A 33 -17.74 3.91 -5.18
N ILE A 34 -17.74 3.31 -3.99
CA ILE A 34 -16.72 3.55 -2.96
C ILE A 34 -15.91 2.29 -2.72
N ALA A 35 -14.60 2.46 -2.52
CA ALA A 35 -13.73 1.42 -2.02
C ALA A 35 -12.85 1.91 -0.86
N VAL A 36 -12.53 0.99 0.05
CA VAL A 36 -11.54 1.20 1.10
C VAL A 36 -10.21 0.63 0.62
N ILE A 37 -9.16 1.41 0.75
CA ILE A 37 -7.81 1.01 0.34
C ILE A 37 -6.82 1.20 1.49
N ASP A 38 -5.75 0.41 1.54
CA ASP A 38 -4.59 0.69 2.39
C ASP A 38 -3.51 1.48 1.63
N ILE A 39 -3.13 2.63 2.19
CA ILE A 39 -2.03 3.47 1.68
C ILE A 39 -0.75 3.33 2.48
N HIS A 40 -0.70 2.41 3.46
CA HIS A 40 0.48 2.21 4.28
C HIS A 40 1.70 1.79 3.44
N GLY A 41 2.85 2.39 3.74
CA GLY A 41 4.10 2.11 3.03
C GLY A 41 4.22 2.76 1.64
N VAL A 42 3.18 3.46 1.16
CA VAL A 42 3.24 4.25 -0.08
C VAL A 42 4.02 5.55 0.18
N PRO A 43 5.15 5.79 -0.50
CA PRO A 43 5.89 7.03 -0.37
C PRO A 43 5.05 8.24 -0.80
N ALA A 44 5.22 9.39 -0.14
CA ALA A 44 4.44 10.60 -0.42
C ALA A 44 4.50 11.03 -1.91
N GLY A 45 5.68 10.96 -2.53
CA GLY A 45 5.84 11.29 -3.95
C GLY A 45 5.04 10.36 -4.88
N ALA A 46 5.03 9.06 -4.58
CA ALA A 46 4.23 8.08 -5.31
C ALA A 46 2.72 8.34 -5.10
N MET A 47 2.29 8.63 -3.87
CA MET A 47 0.90 8.98 -3.56
C MET A 47 0.43 10.22 -4.32
N LEU A 48 1.28 11.25 -4.45
CA LEU A 48 0.98 12.45 -5.23
C LEU A 48 0.86 12.13 -6.73
N GLY A 49 1.77 11.31 -7.27
CA GLY A 49 1.70 10.83 -8.65
C GLY A 49 0.41 10.05 -8.92
N MET A 50 0.06 9.09 -8.07
CA MET A 50 -1.19 8.32 -8.17
C MET A 50 -2.42 9.22 -8.09
N ARG A 51 -2.46 10.17 -7.14
CA ARG A 51 -3.56 11.16 -7.06
C ARG A 51 -3.69 11.96 -8.34
N ALA A 52 -2.58 12.40 -8.93
CA ALA A 52 -2.60 13.18 -10.16
C ALA A 52 -3.13 12.37 -11.35
N GLN A 53 -2.77 11.08 -11.43
CA GLN A 53 -3.22 10.17 -12.48
C GLN A 53 -4.72 9.84 -12.35
N LEU A 54 -5.21 9.63 -11.13
CA LEU A 54 -6.58 9.18 -10.87
C LEU A 54 -7.63 10.30 -10.76
N ARG A 55 -7.19 11.57 -10.65
CA ARG A 55 -8.09 12.72 -10.34
C ARG A 55 -9.26 12.93 -11.31
N THR A 56 -9.16 12.42 -12.54
CA THR A 56 -10.18 12.62 -13.58
C THR A 56 -11.44 11.81 -13.27
N ASP A 57 -11.24 10.57 -12.81
CA ASP A 57 -12.32 9.59 -12.66
C ASP A 57 -12.55 9.21 -11.20
N MET A 58 -11.64 9.59 -10.30
CA MET A 58 -11.67 9.18 -8.90
C MET A 58 -11.26 10.29 -7.92
N SER A 59 -11.79 10.22 -6.71
CA SER A 59 -11.37 11.02 -5.56
C SER A 59 -10.79 10.12 -4.47
N ILE A 60 -9.71 10.57 -3.80
CA ILE A 60 -9.08 9.84 -2.70
C ILE A 60 -9.12 10.68 -1.41
N GLN A 61 -9.87 10.21 -0.42
CA GLN A 61 -10.00 10.83 0.89
C GLN A 61 -9.35 9.97 1.98
N VAL A 62 -8.26 10.47 2.55
CA VAL A 62 -7.57 9.80 3.67
C VAL A 62 -8.22 10.25 4.97
N ALA A 63 -8.61 9.30 5.82
CA ALA A 63 -9.22 9.59 7.10
C ALA A 63 -8.78 8.59 8.17
N LYS A 64 -8.87 9.00 9.44
CA LYS A 64 -8.61 8.08 10.56
C LYS A 64 -9.76 7.05 10.64
N LYS A 65 -9.45 5.78 10.91
CA LYS A 65 -10.44 4.71 11.17
C LYS A 65 -11.61 5.16 12.04
N ARG A 66 -11.31 5.87 13.14
CA ARG A 66 -12.33 6.39 14.06
C ARG A 66 -13.31 7.37 13.40
N LEU A 67 -12.84 8.25 12.50
CA LEU A 67 -13.71 9.20 11.81
C LEU A 67 -14.57 8.49 10.74
N MET A 68 -13.98 7.51 10.05
CA MET A 68 -14.71 6.68 9.08
C MET A 68 -15.83 5.89 9.77
N ARG A 69 -15.57 5.26 10.92
CA ARG A 69 -16.60 4.57 11.73
C ARG A 69 -17.76 5.49 12.11
N LEU A 70 -17.43 6.69 12.61
CA LEU A 70 -18.45 7.67 13.00
C LEU A 70 -19.31 8.12 11.82
N ALA A 71 -18.74 8.23 10.62
CA ALA A 71 -19.50 8.54 9.42
C ALA A 71 -20.38 7.37 8.98
N TRP A 72 -19.84 6.13 9.05
CA TRP A 72 -20.56 4.89 8.72
C TRP A 72 -21.78 4.67 9.61
N GLU A 73 -21.63 4.86 10.91
CA GLU A 73 -22.71 4.78 11.89
C GLU A 73 -23.77 5.87 11.64
N GLN A 74 -23.37 7.09 11.27
CA GLN A 74 -24.30 8.19 10.99
C GLN A 74 -25.18 7.97 9.76
N VAL A 75 -24.68 7.23 8.75
CA VAL A 75 -25.48 6.86 7.57
C VAL A 75 -26.31 5.60 7.81
N GLY A 76 -26.22 4.98 8.99
CA GLY A 76 -27.00 3.80 9.37
C GLY A 76 -26.48 2.50 8.75
N TYR A 77 -25.22 2.46 8.31
CA TYR A 77 -24.62 1.24 7.81
C TYR A 77 -24.14 0.34 8.94
N ASP A 78 -24.09 -0.96 8.68
CA ASP A 78 -23.60 -1.95 9.64
C ASP A 78 -22.13 -1.70 9.96
N ALA A 79 -21.82 -1.68 11.26
CA ALA A 79 -20.47 -1.54 11.77
C ALA A 79 -19.60 -2.76 11.43
N GLU A 80 -20.18 -3.95 11.30
CA GLU A 80 -19.42 -5.15 10.94
C GLU A 80 -18.80 -5.02 9.53
N ASN A 81 -19.54 -4.41 8.59
CA ASN A 81 -19.06 -4.20 7.22
C ASN A 81 -17.83 -3.28 7.14
N ILE A 82 -17.77 -2.23 7.96
CA ILE A 82 -16.59 -1.35 7.94
C ILE A 82 -15.38 -2.00 8.63
N GLU A 83 -15.60 -2.84 9.65
CA GLU A 83 -14.49 -3.58 10.25
C GLU A 83 -13.91 -4.61 9.28
N SER A 84 -14.74 -5.33 8.51
CA SER A 84 -14.25 -6.24 7.46
C SER A 84 -13.45 -5.49 6.39
N LEU A 85 -13.86 -4.27 6.02
CA LEU A 85 -13.10 -3.41 5.10
C LEU A 85 -11.80 -2.86 5.69
N PHE A 86 -11.63 -2.93 7.01
CA PHE A 86 -10.40 -2.54 7.69
C PHE A 86 -9.45 -3.70 7.97
N GLU A 87 -9.86 -4.94 7.71
CA GLU A 87 -8.98 -6.10 7.82
C GLU A 87 -7.80 -5.93 6.85
N GLY A 88 -6.59 -6.09 7.37
CA GLY A 88 -5.36 -5.88 6.59
C GLY A 88 -4.99 -4.42 6.29
N ALA A 89 -5.90 -3.45 6.45
CA ALA A 89 -5.62 -2.04 6.17
C ALA A 89 -4.99 -1.32 7.37
N VAL A 90 -3.68 -1.02 7.30
CA VAL A 90 -2.98 -0.29 8.38
C VAL A 90 -3.34 1.20 8.35
N GLN A 91 -3.33 1.82 7.18
CA GLN A 91 -3.65 3.23 6.96
C GLN A 91 -4.73 3.36 5.87
N PRO A 92 -6.03 3.33 6.24
CA PRO A 92 -7.09 3.31 5.25
C PRO A 92 -7.32 4.68 4.59
N ALA A 93 -7.76 4.64 3.34
CA ALA A 93 -8.34 5.76 2.62
C ALA A 93 -9.60 5.31 1.86
N LEU A 94 -10.52 6.24 1.60
CA LEU A 94 -11.64 6.02 0.69
C LEU A 94 -11.26 6.47 -0.71
N VAL A 95 -11.56 5.63 -1.68
CA VAL A 95 -11.62 6.00 -3.09
C VAL A 95 -13.09 6.05 -3.48
N SER A 96 -13.50 7.11 -4.19
CA SER A 96 -14.83 7.17 -4.77
C SER A 96 -14.77 7.49 -6.26
N SER A 97 -15.74 6.99 -7.01
CA SER A 97 -15.98 7.37 -8.40
C SER A 97 -17.47 7.42 -8.67
N SER A 98 -17.91 8.48 -9.35
CA SER A 98 -19.29 8.65 -9.82
C SER A 98 -19.53 8.02 -11.19
N SER A 99 -18.47 7.65 -11.92
CA SER A 99 -18.53 7.13 -13.28
C SER A 99 -18.17 5.65 -13.39
N LEU A 100 -17.32 5.14 -12.51
CA LEU A 100 -16.82 3.77 -12.56
C LEU A 100 -17.63 2.85 -11.65
N ASN A 101 -17.94 1.64 -12.12
CA ASN A 101 -18.47 0.59 -11.27
C ASN A 101 -17.37 -0.11 -10.46
N SER A 102 -17.73 -0.99 -9.52
CA SER A 102 -16.78 -1.65 -8.61
C SER A 102 -15.66 -2.43 -9.32
N PHE A 103 -15.95 -3.06 -10.46
CA PHE A 103 -14.94 -3.82 -11.21
C PHE A 103 -13.97 -2.90 -11.96
N GLU A 104 -14.48 -1.84 -12.57
CA GLU A 104 -13.67 -0.83 -13.25
C GLU A 104 -12.78 -0.09 -12.26
N LEU A 105 -13.34 0.31 -11.11
CA LEU A 105 -12.61 0.96 -10.04
C LEU A 105 -11.50 0.06 -9.50
N PHE A 106 -11.76 -1.23 -9.26
CA PHE A 106 -10.73 -2.19 -8.89
C PHE A 106 -9.63 -2.28 -9.96
N THR A 107 -10.01 -2.37 -11.22
CA THR A 107 -9.07 -2.51 -12.34
C THR A 107 -8.17 -1.29 -12.48
N GLU A 108 -8.72 -0.08 -12.36
CA GLU A 108 -7.94 1.16 -12.41
C GLU A 108 -7.03 1.32 -11.19
N LEU A 109 -7.49 0.97 -9.99
CA LEU A 109 -6.66 0.98 -8.79
C LEU A 109 -5.49 -0.01 -8.90
N LYS A 110 -5.73 -1.21 -9.44
CA LYS A 110 -4.68 -2.21 -9.67
C LYS A 110 -3.58 -1.73 -10.62
N LYS A 111 -3.90 -0.90 -11.62
CA LYS A 111 -2.88 -0.31 -12.50
C LYS A 111 -1.93 0.64 -11.79
N THR A 112 -2.32 1.15 -10.62
CA THR A 112 -1.47 2.03 -9.80
C THR A 112 -0.51 1.28 -8.88
N GLU A 113 -0.66 -0.06 -8.75
CA GLU A 113 0.30 -0.87 -8.02
C GLU A 113 1.66 -0.86 -8.73
N ALA A 114 2.66 -0.35 -8.04
CA ALA A 114 4.04 -0.33 -8.48
C ALA A 114 4.91 -1.09 -7.48
N GLY A 115 5.76 -1.99 -7.99
CA GLY A 115 6.80 -2.61 -7.17
C GLY A 115 7.85 -1.57 -6.78
N ARG A 116 8.28 -1.56 -5.52
CA ARG A 116 9.48 -0.87 -5.06
C ARG A 116 10.54 -1.86 -4.62
N ALA A 117 11.79 -1.40 -4.60
CA ALA A 117 12.88 -2.11 -3.95
C ALA A 117 12.53 -2.35 -2.47
N ALA A 118 12.83 -3.56 -1.99
CA ALA A 118 12.74 -3.84 -0.57
C ALA A 118 13.85 -3.10 0.19
N LYS A 119 13.56 -2.74 1.43
CA LYS A 119 14.52 -2.17 2.38
C LYS A 119 14.80 -3.20 3.46
N GLU A 120 15.95 -3.04 4.12
CA GLU A 120 16.24 -3.80 5.33
C GLU A 120 15.09 -3.66 6.35
N GLY A 121 14.65 -4.79 6.89
CA GLY A 121 13.51 -4.87 7.81
C GLY A 121 12.13 -4.98 7.15
N ASP A 122 12.00 -4.81 5.82
CA ASP A 122 10.76 -5.17 5.13
C ASP A 122 10.51 -6.69 5.25
N ILE A 123 9.24 -7.11 5.22
CA ILE A 123 8.84 -8.52 5.21
C ILE A 123 8.52 -8.94 3.79
N ALA A 124 9.02 -10.10 3.36
CA ALA A 124 8.72 -10.72 2.08
C ALA A 124 7.20 -11.02 1.98
N PRO A 125 6.47 -10.36 1.05
CA PRO A 125 5.02 -10.52 0.94
C PRO A 125 4.58 -11.83 0.29
N HIS A 126 5.52 -12.53 -0.33
CA HIS A 126 5.39 -13.85 -0.94
C HIS A 126 6.81 -14.43 -1.12
N GLN A 127 6.93 -15.69 -1.53
CA GLN A 127 8.23 -16.29 -1.88
C GLN A 127 8.91 -15.46 -2.97
N ILE A 128 10.17 -15.09 -2.74
CA ILE A 128 10.98 -14.32 -3.70
C ILE A 128 11.91 -15.27 -4.44
N VAL A 129 11.71 -15.36 -5.75
CA VAL A 129 12.46 -16.26 -6.62
C VAL A 129 13.18 -15.43 -7.68
N VAL A 130 14.47 -15.70 -7.83
CA VAL A 130 15.27 -15.17 -8.94
C VAL A 130 15.43 -16.27 -9.97
N GLU A 131 14.89 -16.06 -11.17
CA GLU A 131 14.99 -16.99 -12.28
C GLU A 131 16.34 -16.87 -13.00
N LYS A 132 16.70 -17.92 -13.74
CA LYS A 132 17.86 -17.88 -14.63
C LYS A 132 17.63 -16.82 -15.71
N MET A 133 18.50 -15.81 -15.78
CA MET A 133 18.37 -14.70 -16.73
C MET A 133 19.72 -14.08 -17.10
N ASP A 134 19.78 -13.47 -18.28
CA ASP A 134 20.82 -12.49 -18.60
C ASP A 134 20.37 -11.13 -18.06
N THR A 135 21.17 -10.53 -17.20
CA THR A 135 20.83 -9.23 -16.60
C THR A 135 21.10 -8.06 -17.55
N GLY A 136 21.85 -8.29 -18.64
CA GLY A 136 22.32 -7.25 -19.55
C GLY A 136 23.39 -6.33 -18.95
N MET A 137 23.76 -6.52 -17.68
CA MET A 137 24.75 -5.68 -17.00
C MET A 137 26.17 -6.05 -17.45
N PRO A 138 27.07 -5.05 -17.58
CA PRO A 138 28.46 -5.30 -17.93
C PRO A 138 29.20 -6.06 -16.79
N PRO A 139 30.30 -6.76 -17.11
CA PRO A 139 31.13 -7.42 -16.10
C PRO A 139 31.66 -6.42 -15.06
N GLY A 140 31.62 -6.78 -13.77
CA GLY A 140 32.08 -5.90 -12.71
C GLY A 140 31.85 -6.45 -11.30
N PRO A 141 32.04 -5.61 -10.26
CA PRO A 141 31.89 -5.99 -8.86
C PRO A 141 30.52 -6.57 -8.50
N ILE A 142 29.48 -6.21 -9.27
CA ILE A 142 28.10 -6.65 -9.09
C ILE A 142 27.93 -8.18 -9.06
N VAL A 143 28.84 -8.92 -9.68
CA VAL A 143 28.87 -10.39 -9.59
C VAL A 143 29.10 -10.82 -8.15
N GLY A 144 30.07 -10.20 -7.46
CA GLY A 144 30.34 -10.45 -6.05
C GLY A 144 29.16 -10.02 -5.17
N ASP A 145 28.59 -8.84 -5.44
CA ASP A 145 27.45 -8.31 -4.70
C ASP A 145 26.20 -9.19 -4.80
N LEU A 146 25.90 -9.75 -5.98
CA LEU A 146 24.79 -10.69 -6.15
C LEU A 146 25.06 -12.01 -5.42
N ASN A 147 26.29 -12.53 -5.51
CA ASN A 147 26.65 -13.76 -4.82
C ASN A 147 26.64 -13.61 -3.28
N SER A 148 26.99 -12.44 -2.73
CA SER A 148 27.00 -12.20 -1.29
C SER A 148 25.59 -12.21 -0.68
N VAL A 149 24.57 -11.87 -1.47
CA VAL A 149 23.15 -11.96 -1.09
C VAL A 149 22.51 -13.28 -1.54
N GLY A 150 23.30 -14.29 -1.89
CA GLY A 150 22.78 -15.62 -2.23
C GLY A 150 22.18 -15.75 -3.64
N ILE A 151 22.40 -14.79 -4.53
CA ILE A 151 21.99 -14.85 -5.93
C ILE A 151 23.18 -15.31 -6.79
N PRO A 152 23.20 -16.58 -7.26
CA PRO A 152 24.35 -17.12 -7.98
C PRO A 152 24.51 -16.47 -9.36
N ALA A 153 25.51 -15.61 -9.51
CA ALA A 153 25.79 -14.85 -10.72
C ALA A 153 27.19 -15.17 -11.29
N LYS A 154 27.31 -15.14 -12.62
CA LYS A 154 28.59 -15.35 -13.34
C LYS A 154 28.65 -14.51 -14.61
N ILE A 155 29.87 -14.15 -15.02
CA ILE A 155 30.11 -13.51 -16.31
C ILE A 155 30.05 -14.56 -17.43
N MET A 156 29.18 -14.36 -18.40
CA MET A 156 29.03 -15.23 -19.58
C MET A 156 28.76 -14.36 -20.80
N GLY A 157 29.45 -14.62 -21.92
CA GLY A 157 29.19 -13.89 -23.17
C GLY A 157 29.42 -12.38 -23.10
N GLY A 158 30.18 -11.89 -22.11
CA GLY A 158 30.42 -10.46 -21.91
C GLY A 158 29.35 -9.73 -21.08
N SER A 159 28.38 -10.44 -20.49
CA SER A 159 27.39 -9.90 -19.55
C SER A 159 27.33 -10.70 -18.24
N VAL A 160 26.70 -10.13 -17.22
CA VAL A 160 26.42 -10.82 -15.96
C VAL A 160 25.12 -11.63 -16.10
N GLN A 161 25.18 -12.94 -15.82
CA GLN A 161 24.04 -13.84 -15.90
C GLN A 161 23.78 -14.53 -14.56
N ILE A 162 22.50 -14.68 -14.21
CA ILE A 162 22.05 -15.52 -13.10
C ILE A 162 22.08 -16.97 -13.57
N GLN A 163 22.74 -17.85 -12.80
CA GLN A 163 23.05 -19.20 -13.28
C GLN A 163 21.87 -20.17 -13.22
N LYS A 164 21.05 -20.05 -12.17
CA LYS A 164 19.96 -20.97 -11.86
C LYS A 164 18.85 -20.28 -11.09
N ARG A 165 17.65 -20.84 -11.21
CA ARG A 165 16.53 -20.50 -10.34
C ARG A 165 16.92 -20.68 -8.87
N THR A 166 16.75 -19.64 -8.07
CA THR A 166 17.09 -19.63 -6.65
C THR A 166 15.99 -18.94 -5.87
N VAL A 167 15.49 -19.60 -4.81
CA VAL A 167 14.63 -18.96 -3.81
C VAL A 167 15.54 -18.19 -2.88
N VAL A 168 15.38 -16.87 -2.81
CA VAL A 168 16.23 -16.01 -1.97
C VAL A 168 15.61 -15.72 -0.61
N LEU A 169 14.28 -15.67 -0.53
CA LEU A 169 13.49 -15.48 0.69
C LEU A 169 12.17 -16.23 0.55
N GLU A 170 11.71 -16.84 1.65
CA GLU A 170 10.35 -17.35 1.77
C GLU A 170 9.37 -16.24 2.16
N GLU A 171 8.08 -16.50 2.02
CA GLU A 171 7.05 -15.57 2.52
C GLU A 171 7.17 -15.40 4.04
N GLY A 172 7.13 -14.15 4.50
CA GLY A 172 7.28 -13.83 5.93
C GLY A 172 8.72 -13.61 6.39
N ASP A 173 9.72 -13.94 5.57
CA ASP A 173 11.12 -13.66 5.90
C ASP A 173 11.42 -12.16 5.85
N VAL A 174 12.42 -11.73 6.62
CA VAL A 174 12.85 -10.33 6.68
C VAL A 174 13.93 -10.08 5.64
N PHE A 175 13.81 -8.97 4.91
CA PHE A 175 14.89 -8.49 4.06
C PHE A 175 16.06 -8.00 4.91
N GLU A 176 17.25 -8.56 4.70
CA GLU A 176 18.48 -8.20 5.42
C GLU A 176 19.49 -7.47 4.51
N GLY A 177 20.18 -6.49 5.08
CA GLY A 177 21.26 -5.76 4.42
C GLY A 177 20.89 -5.21 3.03
N GLU A 178 21.71 -5.54 2.03
CA GLU A 178 21.58 -5.01 0.66
C GLU A 178 20.71 -5.87 -0.28
N MET A 179 20.09 -6.95 0.21
CA MET A 179 19.30 -7.89 -0.61
C MET A 179 18.27 -7.19 -1.50
N GLY A 180 17.46 -6.31 -0.90
CA GLY A 180 16.40 -5.59 -1.63
C GLY A 180 16.93 -4.67 -2.73
N MET A 181 18.09 -4.05 -2.50
CA MET A 181 18.77 -3.23 -3.51
C MET A 181 19.31 -4.09 -4.66
N MET A 182 19.90 -5.25 -4.35
CA MET A 182 20.42 -6.16 -5.37
C MET A 182 19.33 -6.73 -6.27
N LEU A 183 18.20 -7.13 -5.70
CA LEU A 183 17.02 -7.55 -6.46
C LEU A 183 16.53 -6.44 -7.39
N SER A 184 16.49 -5.19 -6.91
CA SER A 184 16.06 -4.06 -7.73
C SER A 184 16.98 -3.80 -8.93
N LYS A 185 18.30 -3.99 -8.76
CA LYS A 185 19.28 -3.85 -9.87
C LYS A 185 19.02 -4.84 -11.02
N ILE A 186 18.46 -6.01 -10.72
CA ILE A 186 18.06 -7.01 -11.72
C ILE A 186 16.57 -6.94 -12.08
N GLY A 187 15.89 -5.84 -11.71
CA GLY A 187 14.51 -5.56 -12.08
C GLY A 187 13.45 -6.22 -11.18
N ILE A 188 13.83 -6.82 -10.06
CA ILE A 188 12.93 -7.47 -9.12
C ILE A 188 12.59 -6.50 -7.98
N ASN A 189 11.37 -5.99 -7.98
CA ASN A 189 10.87 -5.05 -6.97
C ASN A 189 9.69 -5.66 -6.21
N PRO A 190 9.96 -6.47 -5.16
CA PRO A 190 8.97 -7.37 -4.58
C PRO A 190 7.97 -6.68 -3.65
N ILE A 191 8.30 -5.49 -3.15
CA ILE A 191 7.38 -4.79 -2.26
C ILE A 191 6.38 -4.03 -3.10
N VAL A 192 5.14 -4.52 -3.14
CA VAL A 192 4.04 -3.81 -3.79
C VAL A 192 3.70 -2.56 -3.00
N THR A 193 3.95 -1.40 -3.62
CA THR A 193 3.40 -0.11 -3.20
C THR A 193 2.24 0.25 -4.10
N GLY A 194 1.07 0.42 -3.51
CA GLY A 194 -0.14 0.73 -4.25
C GLY A 194 -1.35 0.69 -3.33
N LEU A 195 -2.49 1.07 -3.86
CA LEU A 195 -3.75 1.10 -3.13
C LEU A 195 -4.26 -0.32 -3.04
N ARG A 196 -4.08 -0.95 -1.87
CA ARG A 196 -4.54 -2.33 -1.64
C ARG A 196 -6.01 -2.31 -1.28
N LEU A 197 -6.83 -2.97 -2.09
CA LEU A 197 -8.25 -3.23 -1.85
C LEU A 197 -8.42 -4.46 -0.95
#